data_AF-A0A922VX98-F1
#
_entry.id   AF-A0A922VX98-F1
#
_cell.length_a   1.000
_cell.length_b   1.000
_cell.length_c   1.000
_cell.angle_alpha   90.00
_cell.angle_beta   90.00
_cell.angle_gamma   90.00
#
_symmetry.space_group_name_H-M   'P 1'
#
loop_
_entity.id
_entity.type
_entity.pdbx_description
1 polymer ?
#
loop_
_entity_poly.entity_id
_entity_poly.type
_entity_poly.pdbx_seq_one_letter_code
_entity_poly.pdbx_strand_id
1 'polypeptide(L)'
;MYELAVLATVLAVLAAFLLPALERTRRDFEEAAVQSVVAALRVELLDRLAHREAVGGALPGSANPVEWTTYRPQGYLGELDSAPAESGVWYFDRRAGELVYRYRAGGEARFRLARGAAGVGVPGQLAGVGLMRVESGR
;
A
#
# COMPACT_ATOMS: atom_id res chain seq x y z
N MET A 1 -16.43 7.09 -48.76
CA MET A 1 -15.49 5.99 -48.42
C MET A 1 -14.20 6.51 -47.81
N TYR A 2 -13.45 7.43 -48.46
CA TYR A 2 -12.18 7.95 -47.95
C TYR A 2 -12.26 8.76 -46.64
N GLU A 3 -13.29 9.59 -46.47
CA GLU A 3 -13.46 10.42 -45.28
C GLU A 3 -13.58 9.59 -43.98
N LEU A 4 -14.36 8.51 -44.03
CA LEU A 4 -14.49 7.56 -42.92
C LEU A 4 -13.17 6.83 -42.64
N ALA A 5 -12.39 6.50 -43.67
CA ALA A 5 -11.11 5.83 -43.52
C ALA A 5 -10.05 6.76 -42.88
N VAL A 6 -10.02 8.03 -43.29
CA VAL A 6 -9.15 9.04 -42.69
C VAL A 6 -9.54 9.29 -41.23
N LEU A 7 -10.83 9.46 -40.95
CA LEU A 7 -11.33 9.63 -39.58
C LEU A 7 -10.99 8.43 -38.69
N ALA A 8 -11.22 7.21 -39.19
CA ALA A 8 -10.88 5.98 -38.47
C ALA A 8 -9.38 5.88 -38.18
N THR A 9 -8.53 6.28 -39.13
CA THR A 9 -7.08 6.26 -38.98
C THR A 9 -6.62 7.27 -37.92
N VAL A 10 -7.15 8.50 -37.96
CA VAL A 10 -6.87 9.54 -36.96
C VAL A 10 -7.32 9.07 -35.58
N LEU A 11 -8.53 8.53 -35.45
CA LEU A 11 -9.04 7.98 -34.19
C LEU A 11 -8.19 6.81 -33.67
N ALA A 12 -7.74 5.90 -34.54
CA ALA A 12 -6.88 4.78 -34.15
C ALA A 12 -5.52 5.27 -33.62
N VAL A 13 -4.92 6.26 -34.28
CA VAL A 13 -3.68 6.88 -33.81
C VAL A 13 -3.89 7.56 -32.46
N LEU A 14 -4.94 8.37 -32.32
CA LEU A 14 -5.29 9.01 -31.04
C LEU A 14 -5.48 7.97 -29.92
N ALA A 15 -6.22 6.90 -30.18
CA ALA A 15 -6.44 5.83 -29.21
C ALA A 15 -5.14 5.11 -28.83
N ALA A 16 -4.25 4.87 -29.80
CA ALA A 16 -2.96 4.22 -29.56
C ALA A 16 -2.04 5.03 -28.63
N PHE A 17 -2.15 6.37 -28.63
CA PHE A 17 -1.42 7.22 -27.68
C PHE A 17 -2.15 7.43 -26.36
N LEU A 18 -3.48 7.54 -26.39
CA LEU A 18 -4.28 7.85 -25.22
C LEU A 18 -4.37 6.67 -24.24
N LEU A 19 -4.54 5.43 -24.74
CA LEU A 19 -4.69 4.24 -23.90
C LEU A 19 -3.45 4.01 -23.01
N PRO A 20 -2.20 4.02 -23.52
CA PRO A 20 -1.01 3.89 -22.69
C PRO A 20 -0.82 5.04 -21.70
N ALA A 21 -1.18 6.26 -22.08
CA ALA A 21 -1.13 7.41 -21.18
C ALA A 21 -2.10 7.23 -20.01
N LEU A 22 -3.32 6.75 -20.27
CA LEU A 22 -4.32 6.47 -19.25
C LEU A 22 -3.87 5.36 -18.29
N GLU A 23 -3.23 4.31 -18.82
CA GLU A 23 -2.70 3.22 -18.01
C GLU A 23 -1.57 3.68 -17.08
N ARG A 24 -0.65 4.52 -17.56
CA ARG A 24 0.41 5.11 -16.73
C ARG A 24 -0.20 5.94 -15.61
N THR A 25 -1.10 6.87 -15.96
CA THR A 25 -1.80 7.70 -14.98
C THR A 25 -2.55 6.87 -13.95
N ARG A 26 -3.23 5.79 -14.35
CA ARG A 26 -3.91 4.89 -13.41
C ARG A 26 -2.94 4.24 -12.42
N ARG A 27 -1.78 3.76 -12.87
CA ARG A 27 -0.76 3.19 -11.97
C ARG A 27 -0.21 4.23 -11.01
N ASP A 28 0.06 5.44 -11.49
CA ASP A 28 0.57 6.53 -10.66
C ASP A 28 -0.45 6.93 -9.57
N PHE A 29 -1.74 6.98 -9.92
CA PHE A 29 -2.80 7.22 -8.94
C PHE A 29 -2.91 6.09 -7.91
N GLU A 30 -2.83 4.83 -8.34
CA GLU A 30 -2.90 3.69 -7.43
C GLU A 30 -1.69 3.67 -6.47
N GLU A 31 -0.49 3.94 -6.97
CA GLU A 31 0.71 4.08 -6.13
C GLU A 31 0.56 5.26 -5.16
N ALA A 32 0.09 6.42 -5.61
CA ALA A 32 -0.15 7.57 -4.74
C ALA A 32 -1.18 7.27 -3.64
N ALA A 33 -2.22 6.50 -3.96
CA ALA A 33 -3.21 6.03 -2.98
C ALA A 33 -2.60 5.06 -1.96
N VAL A 34 -1.73 4.15 -2.40
CA VAL A 34 -1.00 3.24 -1.50
C VAL A 34 -0.09 4.03 -0.56
N GLN A 35 0.66 4.99 -1.09
CA GLN A 35 1.57 5.83 -0.31
C GLN A 35 0.83 6.70 0.70
N SER A 36 -0.35 7.25 0.35
CA SER A 36 -1.14 8.06 1.28
C SER A 36 -1.68 7.23 2.45
N VAL A 37 -2.13 5.99 2.20
CA VAL A 37 -2.54 5.05 3.24
C VAL A 37 -1.37 4.71 4.16
N VAL A 38 -0.20 4.40 3.60
CA VAL A 38 1.01 4.10 4.37
C VAL A 38 1.45 5.30 5.21
N ALA A 39 1.37 6.52 4.65
CA ALA A 39 1.68 7.74 5.36
C ALA A 39 0.72 7.98 6.53
N ALA A 40 -0.59 7.79 6.33
CA ALA A 40 -1.60 7.90 7.39
C ALA A 40 -1.35 6.87 8.51
N LEU A 41 -1.09 5.61 8.16
CA LEU A 41 -0.72 4.56 9.12
C LEU A 41 0.55 4.93 9.89
N ARG A 42 1.57 5.46 9.21
CA ARG A 42 2.81 5.91 9.86
C ARG A 42 2.52 7.02 10.88
N VAL A 43 1.72 8.02 10.52
CA VAL A 43 1.36 9.12 11.44
C VAL A 43 0.64 8.60 12.67
N GLU A 44 -0.37 7.73 12.52
CA GLU A 44 -1.09 7.18 13.68
C GLU A 44 -0.21 6.26 14.54
N LEU A 45 0.68 5.48 13.93
CA LEU A 45 1.66 4.69 14.68
C LEU A 45 2.58 5.58 15.52
N LEU A 46 3.06 6.68 14.93
CA LEU A 46 3.89 7.66 15.63
C LEU A 46 3.14 8.34 16.78
N ASP A 47 1.88 8.72 16.56
CA ASP A 47 1.03 9.32 17.58
C ASP A 47 0.82 8.37 18.78
N ARG A 48 0.48 7.09 18.51
CA ARG A 48 0.35 6.05 19.54
C ARG A 48 1.65 5.81 20.31
N LEU A 49 2.80 5.83 19.63
CA LEU A 49 4.12 5.69 20.26
C LEU A 49 4.47 6.90 21.12
N ALA A 50 4.21 8.12 20.66
CA ALA A 50 4.40 9.34 21.43
C ALA A 50 3.49 9.35 22.68
N HIS A 51 2.23 8.94 22.53
CA HIS A 51 1.30 8.81 23.65
C HIS A 51 1.79 7.78 24.68
N ARG A 52 2.41 6.68 24.23
CA ARG A 52 3.05 5.70 25.11
C ARG A 52 4.22 6.29 25.87
N GLU A 53 5.13 6.99 25.21
CA GLU A 53 6.29 7.60 25.90
C GLU A 53 5.86 8.65 26.92
N ALA A 54 4.79 9.39 26.63
CA ALA A 54 4.28 10.44 27.51
C ALA A 54 3.44 9.91 28.69
N VAL A 55 2.57 8.92 28.46
CA VAL A 55 1.54 8.51 29.45
C VAL A 55 1.80 7.11 30.03
N GLY A 56 2.59 6.28 29.35
CA GLY A 56 2.77 4.87 29.69
C GLY A 56 1.56 4.03 29.27
N GLY A 57 1.80 2.99 28.48
CA GLY A 57 0.75 2.09 27.99
C GLY A 57 1.31 0.82 27.35
N ALA A 58 0.50 -0.23 27.30
CA ALA A 58 0.85 -1.48 26.65
C ALA A 58 0.72 -1.35 25.12
N LEU A 59 1.75 -1.74 24.38
CA LEU A 59 1.66 -1.89 22.93
C LEU A 59 0.82 -3.14 22.61
N PRO A 60 -0.05 -3.11 21.58
CA PRO A 60 -0.78 -4.30 21.17
C PRO A 60 0.21 -5.41 20.77
N GLY A 61 -0.01 -6.63 21.25
CA GLY A 61 0.84 -7.77 20.91
C GLY A 61 0.81 -8.15 19.42
N SER A 62 -0.27 -7.78 18.71
CA SER A 62 -0.45 -8.10 17.29
C SER A 62 0.62 -7.45 16.42
N ALA A 63 1.17 -8.19 15.45
CA ALA A 63 2.08 -7.66 14.42
C ALA A 63 1.36 -6.81 13.36
N ASN A 64 0.03 -6.77 13.41
CA ASN A 64 -0.79 -6.05 12.46
C ASN A 64 -0.76 -4.53 12.73
N PRO A 65 -0.24 -3.71 11.80
CA PRO A 65 -0.22 -2.26 11.95
C PRO A 65 -1.63 -1.66 12.02
N VAL A 66 -2.63 -2.29 11.38
CA VAL A 66 -4.01 -1.80 11.38
C VAL A 66 -4.67 -1.96 12.75
N GLU A 67 -4.27 -2.96 13.55
CA GLU A 67 -4.75 -3.11 14.94
C GLU A 67 -4.14 -2.06 15.88
N TRP A 68 -3.01 -1.48 15.48
CA TRP A 68 -2.34 -0.43 16.23
C TRP A 68 -2.92 0.96 15.93
N THR A 69 -3.61 1.10 14.81
CA THR A 69 -4.18 2.35 14.33
C THR A 69 -5.70 2.30 14.41
N THR A 70 -6.34 3.44 14.65
CA THR A 70 -7.80 3.54 14.51
C THR A 70 -8.17 3.67 13.03
N TYR A 71 -7.21 4.09 12.20
CA TYR A 71 -7.33 4.14 10.75
C TYR A 71 -7.35 2.73 10.12
N ARG A 72 -8.49 2.36 9.52
CA ARG A 72 -8.63 1.16 8.70
C ARG A 72 -8.62 1.54 7.22
N PRO A 73 -7.67 1.04 6.41
CA PRO A 73 -7.63 1.31 4.98
C PRO A 73 -8.93 0.88 4.28
N GLN A 74 -9.37 1.65 3.30
CA GLN A 74 -10.53 1.27 2.49
C GLN A 74 -10.22 0.01 1.66
N GLY A 75 -11.12 -0.98 1.68
CA GLY A 75 -10.88 -2.28 1.04
C GLY A 75 -9.96 -3.21 1.85
N TYR A 76 -9.82 -2.98 3.16
CA TYR A 76 -9.13 -3.89 4.06
C TYR A 76 -9.98 -5.13 4.36
N LEU A 77 -9.52 -6.29 3.87
CA LEU A 77 -10.19 -7.59 4.03
C LEU A 77 -9.91 -8.25 5.39
N GLY A 78 -8.98 -7.70 6.18
CA GLY A 78 -8.58 -8.29 7.45
C GLY A 78 -7.32 -9.14 7.35
N GLU A 79 -7.19 -10.05 8.30
CA GLU A 79 -6.06 -10.97 8.42
C GLU A 79 -6.34 -12.28 7.66
N LEU A 80 -5.55 -12.52 6.60
CA LEU A 80 -5.71 -13.65 5.70
C LEU A 80 -4.44 -14.52 5.75
N ASP A 81 -4.62 -15.84 5.60
CA ASP A 81 -3.49 -16.79 5.51
C ASP A 81 -3.03 -17.03 4.07
N SER A 82 -3.81 -16.54 3.10
CA SER A 82 -3.61 -16.72 1.67
C SER A 82 -4.00 -15.45 0.92
N ALA A 83 -3.30 -15.18 -0.18
CA ALA A 83 -3.60 -14.03 -1.03
C ALA A 83 -5.06 -14.06 -1.51
N PRO A 84 -5.84 -12.97 -1.33
CA PRO A 84 -7.21 -12.88 -1.81
C PRO A 84 -7.24 -12.87 -3.35
N ALA A 85 -8.30 -13.42 -3.93
CA ALA A 85 -8.52 -13.41 -5.38
C ALA A 85 -8.81 -12.00 -5.93
N GLU A 86 -9.29 -11.10 -5.07
CA GLU A 86 -9.59 -9.70 -5.38
C GLU A 86 -8.31 -8.86 -5.54
N SER A 87 -8.39 -7.81 -6.36
CA SER A 87 -7.30 -6.86 -6.63
C SER A 87 -7.73 -5.45 -6.29
N GLY A 88 -6.79 -4.60 -5.87
CA GLY A 88 -7.05 -3.28 -5.30
C GLY A 88 -7.50 -3.34 -3.84
N VAL A 89 -7.10 -4.39 -3.11
CA VAL A 89 -7.51 -4.67 -1.74
C VAL A 89 -6.30 -4.73 -0.81
N TRP A 90 -6.54 -4.37 0.44
CA TRP A 90 -5.56 -4.48 1.52
C TRP A 90 -5.84 -5.74 2.33
N TYR A 91 -4.80 -6.50 2.67
CA TYR A 91 -4.92 -7.62 3.58
C TYR A 91 -3.67 -7.77 4.42
N PHE A 92 -3.78 -8.36 5.61
CA PHE A 92 -2.62 -8.70 6.42
C PHE A 92 -2.34 -10.19 6.29
N ASP A 93 -1.18 -10.53 5.73
CA ASP A 93 -0.69 -11.90 5.65
C ASP A 93 -0.21 -12.34 7.04
N ARG A 94 -0.96 -13.24 7.68
CA ARG A 94 -0.62 -13.77 9.01
C ARG A 94 0.60 -14.67 9.01
N ARG A 95 0.91 -15.33 7.89
CA ARG A 95 2.07 -16.24 7.78
C ARG A 95 3.36 -15.46 7.67
N ALA A 96 3.35 -14.37 6.90
CA ALA A 96 4.51 -13.49 6.73
C ALA A 96 4.60 -12.41 7.83
N GLY A 97 3.46 -12.07 8.47
CA GLY A 97 3.36 -10.94 9.38
C GLY A 97 3.47 -9.60 8.66
N GLU A 98 2.90 -9.52 7.45
CA GLU A 98 3.06 -8.39 6.53
C GLU A 98 1.71 -7.83 6.10
N LEU A 99 1.60 -6.52 6.03
CA LEU A 99 0.49 -5.84 5.37
C LEU A 99 0.74 -5.80 3.87
N VAL A 100 -0.14 -6.42 3.09
CA VAL A 100 -0.02 -6.54 1.64
C VAL A 100 -1.14 -5.76 0.97
N TYR A 101 -0.77 -4.94 -0.01
CA TYR A 101 -1.69 -4.36 -0.97
C TYR A 101 -1.54 -5.06 -2.30
N ARG A 102 -2.64 -5.55 -2.87
CA ARG A 102 -2.64 -6.15 -4.20
C ARG A 102 -3.06 -5.11 -5.22
N TYR A 103 -2.19 -4.76 -6.17
CA TYR A 103 -2.52 -3.77 -7.21
C TYR A 103 -3.54 -4.34 -8.20
N ARG A 104 -4.38 -3.48 -8.76
CA ARG A 104 -5.33 -3.85 -9.84
C ARG A 104 -4.62 -4.24 -11.13
N ALA A 105 -3.45 -3.67 -11.39
CA ALA A 105 -2.66 -3.94 -12.60
C ALA A 105 -1.85 -5.25 -12.53
N GLY A 106 -1.90 -5.98 -11.41
CA GLY A 106 -1.03 -7.14 -11.14
C GLY A 106 0.25 -6.73 -10.42
N GLY A 107 0.58 -7.45 -9.36
CA GLY A 107 1.66 -7.13 -8.43
C GLY A 107 1.15 -6.88 -7.02
N GLU A 108 2.07 -6.88 -6.05
CA GLU A 108 1.76 -6.71 -4.65
C GLU A 108 2.78 -5.78 -4.00
N ALA A 109 2.33 -4.82 -3.21
CA ALA A 109 3.18 -4.06 -2.30
C ALA A 109 3.10 -4.68 -0.92
N ARG A 110 4.24 -5.09 -0.37
CA ARG A 110 4.32 -5.72 0.94
C ARG A 110 4.97 -4.76 1.92
N PHE A 111 4.37 -4.62 3.08
CA PHE A 111 4.82 -3.74 4.14
C PHE A 111 4.94 -4.52 5.44
N ARG A 112 6.11 -4.50 6.05
CA ARG A 112 6.32 -5.15 7.34
C ARG A 112 6.44 -4.08 8.43
N LEU A 113 5.75 -4.32 9.54
CA LEU A 113 5.98 -3.55 10.75
C LEU A 113 7.28 -4.03 11.39
N ALA A 114 8.34 -3.23 11.30
CA ALA A 114 9.58 -3.48 12.02
C ALA A 114 9.41 -3.02 13.48
N ARG A 115 9.93 -3.79 14.45
CA ARG A 115 10.02 -3.40 15.88
C ARG A 115 11.44 -3.58 16.40
N GLY A 116 11.84 -2.74 17.35
CA GLY A 116 13.08 -2.88 18.10
C GLY A 116 14.34 -2.85 17.22
N ALA A 117 15.28 -3.76 17.47
CA ALA A 117 16.56 -3.85 16.74
C ALA A 117 16.40 -4.10 15.22
N ALA A 118 15.29 -4.71 14.79
CA ALA A 118 14.97 -4.94 13.38
C ALA A 118 14.53 -3.66 12.63
N GLY A 119 14.30 -2.57 13.35
CA GLY A 119 13.94 -1.27 12.81
C GLY A 119 15.13 -0.32 12.59
N VAL A 120 16.27 -0.56 13.22
CA VAL A 120 17.40 0.37 13.24
C VAL A 120 17.93 0.59 11.81
N GLY A 121 17.71 1.79 11.26
CA GLY A 121 18.14 2.17 9.90
C GLY A 121 17.03 2.49 8.90
N VAL A 122 15.75 2.39 9.28
CA VAL A 122 14.62 2.72 8.39
C VAL A 122 14.29 4.22 8.46
N PRO A 123 14.27 4.95 7.33
CA PRO A 123 13.89 6.37 7.33
C PRO A 123 12.43 6.55 7.75
N GLY A 124 12.20 7.36 8.80
CA GLY A 124 10.87 7.62 9.38
C GLY A 124 10.51 6.74 10.57
N GLN A 125 11.49 6.37 11.39
CA GLN A 125 11.30 5.58 12.60
C GLN A 125 11.34 6.44 13.87
N LEU A 126 10.44 6.14 14.81
CA LEU A 126 10.54 6.56 16.21
C LEU A 126 10.42 5.31 17.10
N ALA A 127 11.23 5.26 18.17
CA ALA A 127 11.26 4.15 19.13
C ALA A 127 11.47 2.73 18.55
N GLY A 128 12.20 2.60 17.43
CA GLY A 128 12.48 1.29 16.81
C GLY A 128 11.32 0.69 16.01
N VAL A 129 10.22 1.43 15.80
CA VAL A 129 9.04 0.96 15.06
C VAL A 129 8.90 1.71 13.74
N GLY A 130 8.87 0.99 12.62
CA GLY A 130 8.75 1.59 11.28
C GLY A 130 8.08 0.66 10.28
N LEU A 131 7.32 1.24 9.34
CA LEU A 131 6.76 0.53 8.19
C LEU A 131 7.83 0.45 7.09
N MET A 132 8.39 -0.74 6.88
CA MET A 132 9.30 -1.03 5.78
C MET A 132 8.52 -1.60 4.60
N ARG A 133 8.72 -1.04 3.40
CA ARG A 133 8.34 -1.73 2.18
C ARG A 133 9.31 -2.89 1.99
N VAL A 134 8.79 -4.11 2.01
CA VAL A 134 9.56 -5.30 1.65
C VAL A 134 9.47 -5.39 0.14
N GLU A 135 10.56 -5.05 -0.56
CA GLU A 135 10.65 -5.33 -2.00
C GLU A 135 10.57 -6.85 -2.15
N SER A 136 9.51 -7.31 -2.81
CA SER A 136 9.39 -8.71 -3.17
C SER A 136 10.46 -8.98 -4.21
N GLY A 137 11.56 -9.59 -3.76
CA GLY A 137 12.62 -10.11 -4.62
C GLY A 137 12.00 -11.00 -5.70
N ARG A 138 12.41 -10.69 -6.93
CA ARG A 138 12.02 -11.29 -8.21
C ARG A 138 12.01 -12.82 -8.20
#